data_AF-A0A1W9SL45-F1
#
_entry.id   AF-A0A1W9SL45-F1
#
_cell.length_a   1.000
_cell.length_b   1.000
_cell.length_c   1.000
_cell.angle_alpha   90.00
_cell.angle_beta   90.00
_cell.angle_gamma   90.00
#
_symmetry.space_group_name_H-M   'P 1'
#
loop_
_entity.id
_entity.type
_entity.pdbx_description
1 polymer ?
#
loop_
_entity_poly.entity_id
_entity_poly.type
_entity_poly.pdbx_seq_one_letter_code
_entity_poly.pdbx_strand_id
1 'polypeptide(L)'
;MKPKILRYLIISLIISFALSFCRSSWQDENKKNKFLISLVLSSLENYHFEPKDINDDFAEKVFKTYVLQLDYNKRLLLQSDVDKLEKIKYQIDDEIKDGNSNFFEISYSIAEKRLKNVEDYFTEILEKPFDFNKKEEFETDPEERNYAYDDKSLKEVWRKMLKNQALRKVHFYLEKQEKDKKESDTVKIESFSFLEEKSRKKVLKTYKDWFKRMNQLEKKDRFNLYLNCITNVFDPHTNYYPPREKENFDISMSGQLEGIGATLQSSDGYIKIVRIITGSPSWKQGELKNGDLITKVAQADGEPVDVIDMRLDDAVQLIRGKKGTEVI
;
A
#
# COMPACT_ATOMS: atom_id res chain seq x y z
N MET A 1 12.42 -55.55 19.80
CA MET A 1 12.43 -54.59 18.67
C MET A 1 13.80 -54.58 18.02
N LYS A 2 13.90 -54.86 16.71
CA LYS A 2 15.18 -55.04 16.01
C LYS A 2 15.94 -53.70 15.92
N PRO A 3 17.25 -53.65 16.22
CA PRO A 3 18.05 -52.41 16.28
C PRO A 3 18.09 -51.61 14.96
N LYS A 4 17.75 -52.25 13.84
CA LYS A 4 17.64 -51.59 12.53
C LYS A 4 16.45 -50.63 12.44
N ILE A 5 15.32 -50.94 13.07
CA ILE A 5 14.10 -50.09 13.02
C ILE A 5 14.28 -48.80 13.82
N LEU A 6 14.97 -48.90 14.97
CA LEU A 6 15.31 -47.74 15.80
C LEU A 6 16.24 -46.77 15.04
N ARG A 7 17.15 -47.29 14.21
CA ARG A 7 18.07 -46.49 13.40
C ARG A 7 17.35 -45.70 12.29
N TYR A 8 16.35 -46.28 11.63
CA TYR A 8 15.52 -45.57 10.64
C TYR A 8 14.61 -44.51 11.28
N LEU A 9 14.06 -44.77 12.47
CA LEU A 9 13.28 -43.79 13.24
C LEU A 9 14.13 -42.58 13.66
N ILE A 10 15.37 -42.81 14.11
CA ILE A 10 16.29 -41.71 14.46
C ILE A 10 16.68 -40.89 13.23
N ILE A 11 16.96 -41.53 12.09
CA ILE A 11 17.28 -40.83 10.83
C ILE A 11 16.07 -40.01 10.33
N SER A 12 14.85 -40.56 10.40
CA SER A 12 13.62 -39.84 10.08
C SER A 12 13.40 -38.62 10.98
N LEU A 13 13.68 -38.76 12.28
CA LEU A 13 13.55 -37.67 13.25
C LEU A 13 14.57 -36.55 13.00
N ILE A 14 15.81 -36.91 12.65
CA ILE A 14 16.87 -35.97 12.29
C ILE A 14 16.52 -35.24 10.98
N ILE A 15 15.97 -35.95 9.99
CA ILE A 15 15.53 -35.33 8.73
C ILE A 15 14.34 -34.39 8.96
N SER A 16 13.36 -34.77 9.79
CA SER A 16 12.25 -33.87 10.13
C SER A 16 12.71 -32.66 10.95
N PHE A 17 13.69 -32.84 11.83
CA PHE A 17 14.26 -31.75 12.63
C PHE A 17 15.11 -30.81 11.74
N ALA A 18 15.89 -31.36 10.80
CA ALA A 18 16.64 -30.58 9.82
C ALA A 18 15.73 -29.82 8.85
N LEU A 19 14.59 -30.40 8.43
CA LEU A 19 13.59 -29.72 7.61
C LEU A 19 12.86 -28.61 8.38
N SER A 20 12.54 -28.82 9.67
CA SER A 20 11.98 -27.76 10.52
C SER A 20 12.99 -26.63 10.81
N PHE A 21 14.26 -26.95 11.00
CA PHE A 21 15.33 -25.97 11.23
C PHE A 21 15.68 -25.19 9.95
N CYS A 22 15.61 -25.83 8.78
CA CYS A 22 15.74 -25.17 7.48
C CYS A 22 14.52 -24.28 7.18
N ARG A 23 13.32 -24.63 7.66
CA ARG A 23 12.14 -23.78 7.52
C ARG A 23 12.22 -22.51 8.38
N SER A 24 12.80 -22.58 9.58
CA SER A 24 12.95 -21.41 10.46
C SER A 24 14.07 -20.46 10.05
N SER A 25 15.16 -20.95 9.43
CA SER A 25 16.26 -20.08 8.98
C SER A 25 15.88 -19.19 7.80
N TRP A 26 14.88 -19.58 7.00
CA TRP A 26 14.28 -18.78 5.92
C TRP A 26 13.10 -17.90 6.38
N GLN A 27 12.67 -18.03 7.65
CA GLN A 27 11.59 -17.22 8.24
C GLN A 27 12.09 -15.99 9.00
N ASP A 28 13.40 -15.81 9.13
CA ASP A 28 13.97 -14.62 9.77
C ASP A 28 13.94 -13.45 8.76
N GLU A 29 12.87 -12.66 8.83
CA GLU A 29 12.64 -11.50 7.94
C GLU A 29 13.84 -10.53 7.95
N ASN A 30 14.53 -10.40 9.09
CA ASN A 30 15.73 -9.56 9.20
C ASN A 30 16.90 -10.12 8.39
N LYS A 31 17.11 -11.44 8.38
CA LYS A 31 18.15 -12.07 7.55
C LYS A 31 17.85 -11.91 6.06
N LYS A 32 16.58 -12.05 5.69
CA LYS A 32 16.13 -11.82 4.31
C LYS A 32 16.36 -10.37 3.89
N ASN A 33 15.97 -9.42 4.72
CA ASN A 33 16.16 -7.99 4.46
C ASN A 33 17.64 -7.62 4.34
N LYS A 34 18.49 -8.18 5.22
CA LYS A 34 19.94 -8.02 5.16
C LYS A 34 20.54 -8.56 3.86
N PHE A 35 20.13 -9.76 3.46
CA PHE A 35 20.54 -10.33 2.18
C PHE A 35 20.07 -9.49 0.99
N LEU A 36 18.84 -8.95 1.03
CA LEU A 36 18.31 -8.10 -0.03
C LEU A 36 19.09 -6.79 -0.17
N ILE A 37 19.37 -6.09 0.95
CA ILE A 37 20.17 -4.85 0.92
C ILE A 37 21.53 -5.12 0.31
N SER A 38 22.25 -6.13 0.81
CA SER A 38 23.59 -6.47 0.30
C SER A 38 23.59 -6.88 -1.17
N LEU A 39 22.58 -7.61 -1.63
CA LEU A 39 22.43 -7.98 -3.05
C LEU A 39 22.16 -6.77 -3.94
N VAL A 40 21.24 -5.89 -3.53
CA VAL A 40 20.92 -4.66 -4.26
C VAL A 40 22.17 -3.79 -4.33
N LEU A 41 22.84 -3.58 -3.20
CA LEU A 41 24.03 -2.76 -3.13
C LEU A 41 25.17 -3.30 -3.99
N SER A 42 25.47 -4.60 -3.87
CA SER A 42 26.48 -5.25 -4.71
C SER A 42 26.15 -5.12 -6.20
N SER A 43 24.86 -5.16 -6.56
CA SER A 43 24.45 -4.99 -7.95
C SER A 43 24.68 -3.56 -8.43
N LEU A 44 24.40 -2.57 -7.59
CA LEU A 44 24.61 -1.16 -7.92
C LEU A 44 26.10 -0.81 -8.01
N GLU A 45 26.92 -1.28 -7.07
CA GLU A 45 28.36 -1.00 -7.07
C GLU A 45 29.07 -1.61 -8.29
N ASN A 46 28.68 -2.81 -8.70
CA ASN A 46 29.38 -3.55 -9.77
C ASN A 46 28.80 -3.34 -11.18
N TYR A 47 27.52 -2.98 -11.30
CA TYR A 47 26.84 -2.91 -12.59
C TYR A 47 26.17 -1.55 -12.89
N HIS A 48 26.04 -0.65 -11.92
CA HIS A 48 25.49 0.68 -12.19
C HIS A 48 26.47 1.49 -13.05
N PHE A 49 25.93 2.26 -14.00
CA PHE A 49 26.74 3.07 -14.92
C PHE A 49 27.57 4.14 -14.19
N GLU A 50 26.99 4.71 -13.13
CA GLU A 50 27.63 5.70 -12.25
C GLU A 50 27.52 5.20 -10.80
N PRO A 51 28.44 4.36 -10.31
CA PRO A 51 28.43 3.96 -8.90
C PRO A 51 28.64 5.18 -8.01
N LYS A 52 27.97 5.22 -6.87
CA LYS A 52 28.06 6.31 -5.90
C LYS A 52 28.73 5.85 -4.62
N ASP A 53 29.49 6.74 -4.01
CA ASP A 53 30.02 6.52 -2.66
C ASP A 53 28.88 6.59 -1.65
N ILE A 54 28.79 5.55 -0.82
CA ILE A 54 27.79 5.44 0.24
C ILE A 54 28.38 6.16 1.47
N ASN A 55 28.06 7.44 1.62
CA ASN A 55 28.57 8.31 2.69
C ASN A 55 27.43 9.16 3.30
N ASP A 56 27.77 10.09 4.19
CA ASP A 56 26.80 10.99 4.83
C ASP A 56 25.94 11.80 3.84
N ASP A 57 26.51 12.24 2.70
CA ASP A 57 25.77 12.96 1.66
C ASP A 57 24.73 12.04 0.98
N PHE A 58 25.10 10.78 0.76
CA PHE A 58 24.19 9.75 0.26
C PHE A 58 23.08 9.47 1.27
N ALA A 59 23.43 9.28 2.54
CA ALA A 59 22.50 9.07 3.64
C ALA A 59 21.48 10.21 3.78
N GLU A 60 21.92 11.47 3.68
CA GLU A 60 21.04 12.63 3.74
C GLU A 60 20.02 12.64 2.59
N LYS A 61 20.44 12.29 1.37
CA LYS A 61 19.55 12.20 0.21
C LYS A 61 18.53 11.07 0.38
N VAL A 62 18.97 9.90 0.82
CA VAL A 62 18.07 8.76 1.10
C VAL A 62 17.05 9.15 2.16
N PHE A 63 17.49 9.79 3.24
CA PHE A 63 16.62 10.29 4.30
C PHE A 63 15.54 11.24 3.77
N LYS A 64 15.94 12.27 2.99
CA LYS A 64 15.00 13.24 2.39
C LYS A 64 13.98 12.54 1.50
N THR A 65 14.43 11.70 0.58
CA THR A 65 13.55 10.94 -0.33
C THR A 65 12.59 10.05 0.44
N TYR A 66 13.10 9.34 1.45
CA TYR A 66 12.30 8.43 2.26
C TYR A 66 11.23 9.15 3.09
N VAL A 67 11.58 10.25 3.76
CA VAL A 67 10.61 11.04 4.54
C VAL A 67 9.52 11.63 3.63
N LEU A 68 9.88 12.10 2.42
CA LEU A 68 8.91 12.55 1.43
C LEU A 68 7.98 11.42 0.97
N GLN A 69 8.50 10.23 0.68
CA GLN A 69 7.68 9.08 0.31
C GLN A 69 6.77 8.61 1.46
N LEU A 70 7.25 8.73 2.71
CA LEU A 70 6.51 8.33 3.90
C LEU A 70 5.34 9.27 4.21
N ASP A 71 5.55 10.60 4.11
CA ASP A 71 4.53 11.60 4.44
C ASP A 71 4.65 12.90 3.63
N TYR A 72 4.55 12.81 2.30
CA TYR A 72 4.56 13.97 1.40
C TYR A 72 3.56 15.07 1.82
N ASN A 73 2.39 14.68 2.30
CA ASN A 73 1.31 15.60 2.67
C ASN A 73 1.45 16.19 4.09
N LYS A 74 2.48 15.80 4.84
CA LYS A 74 2.75 16.22 6.23
C LYS A 74 1.52 16.04 7.12
N ARG A 75 0.83 14.91 6.95
CA ARG A 75 -0.44 14.58 7.63
C ARG A 75 -0.34 13.36 8.53
N LEU A 76 0.83 12.72 8.60
CA LEU A 76 1.06 11.51 9.38
C LEU A 76 2.04 11.77 10.52
N LEU A 77 3.19 12.38 10.22
CA LEU A 77 4.28 12.55 11.18
C LEU A 77 4.14 13.85 11.98
N LEU A 78 4.64 13.84 13.21
CA LEU A 78 4.91 15.07 13.96
C LEU A 78 6.32 15.57 13.69
N GLN A 79 6.56 16.86 13.96
CA GLN A 79 7.90 17.44 13.93
C GLN A 79 8.86 16.64 14.82
N SER A 80 8.43 16.29 16.04
CA SER A 80 9.22 15.47 16.97
C SER A 80 9.56 14.06 16.47
N ASP A 81 8.82 13.52 15.51
CA ASP A 81 9.14 12.24 14.89
C ASP A 81 10.18 12.42 13.78
N VAL A 82 10.02 13.46 12.97
CA VAL A 82 11.02 13.83 11.95
C VAL A 82 12.36 14.15 12.61
N ASP A 83 12.35 14.92 13.71
CA ASP A 83 13.56 15.26 14.48
C ASP A 83 14.26 14.00 15.05
N LYS A 84 13.50 12.95 15.41
CA LYS A 84 14.08 11.68 15.87
C LYS A 84 14.75 10.93 14.73
N LEU A 85 14.10 10.88 13.56
CA LEU A 85 14.67 10.23 12.38
C LEU A 85 15.87 11.02 11.85
N GLU A 86 15.85 12.34 11.94
CA GLU A 86 16.95 13.21 11.54
C GLU A 86 18.21 12.96 12.37
N LYS A 87 18.08 12.67 13.67
CA LYS A 87 19.24 12.35 14.54
C LYS A 87 20.00 11.09 14.13
N ILE A 88 19.34 10.15 13.46
CA ILE A 88 19.91 8.88 13.02
C ILE A 88 20.14 8.83 11.51
N LYS A 89 19.95 9.93 10.78
CA LYS A 89 20.02 9.93 9.30
C LYS A 89 21.39 9.50 8.78
N TYR A 90 22.47 9.91 9.42
CA TYR A 90 23.85 9.54 9.05
C TYR A 90 24.25 8.13 9.50
N GLN A 91 23.31 7.32 10.02
CA GLN A 91 23.55 5.89 10.24
C GLN A 91 23.09 5.07 9.02
N ILE A 92 22.35 5.67 8.09
CA ILE A 92 21.77 4.98 6.94
C ILE A 92 22.85 4.38 6.05
N ASP A 93 23.94 5.10 5.78
CA ASP A 93 25.02 4.63 4.91
C ASP A 93 25.79 3.46 5.54
N ASP A 94 26.13 3.55 6.83
CA ASP A 94 26.74 2.46 7.60
C ASP A 94 25.82 1.23 7.67
N GLU A 95 24.53 1.45 7.94
CA GLU A 95 23.53 0.39 7.96
C GLU A 95 23.42 -0.31 6.59
N ILE A 96 23.42 0.44 5.48
CA ILE A 96 23.34 -0.11 4.14
C ILE A 96 24.57 -0.99 3.83
N LYS A 97 25.78 -0.53 4.16
CA LYS A 97 27.02 -1.31 3.97
C LYS A 97 27.02 -2.61 4.76
N ASP A 98 26.55 -2.55 6.01
CA ASP A 98 26.46 -3.72 6.88
C ASP A 98 25.25 -4.63 6.58
N GLY A 99 24.34 -4.20 5.70
CA GLY A 99 23.06 -4.84 5.43
C GLY A 99 22.09 -4.81 6.62
N ASN A 100 22.24 -3.84 7.52
CA ASN A 100 21.30 -3.59 8.60
C ASN A 100 20.18 -2.64 8.14
N SER A 101 19.11 -2.54 8.90
CA SER A 101 17.94 -1.71 8.54
C SER A 101 17.26 -1.09 9.77
N ASN A 102 18.05 -0.69 10.76
CA ASN A 102 17.54 -0.18 12.03
C ASN A 102 16.82 1.18 11.86
N PHE A 103 17.30 2.05 10.97
CA PHE A 103 16.60 3.25 10.54
C PHE A 103 15.18 2.92 10.03
N PHE A 104 15.06 1.89 9.17
CA PHE A 104 13.77 1.42 8.66
C PHE A 104 12.87 0.94 9.80
N GLU A 105 13.37 0.09 10.71
CA GLU A 105 12.59 -0.42 11.85
C GLU A 105 12.04 0.70 12.74
N ILE A 106 12.87 1.69 13.06
CA ILE A 106 12.46 2.86 13.86
C ILE A 106 11.39 3.66 13.13
N SER A 107 11.63 3.99 11.86
CA SER A 107 10.65 4.77 11.07
C SER A 107 9.33 4.03 10.84
N TYR A 108 9.38 2.72 10.63
CA TYR A 108 8.22 1.84 10.50
C TYR A 108 7.36 1.89 11.77
N SER A 109 7.98 1.70 12.94
CA SER A 109 7.28 1.73 14.23
C SER A 109 6.59 3.08 14.51
N ILE A 110 7.24 4.18 14.12
CA ILE A 110 6.66 5.53 14.22
C ILE A 110 5.45 5.64 13.29
N ALA A 111 5.60 5.23 12.03
CA ALA A 111 4.54 5.32 11.04
C ALA A 111 3.31 4.48 11.41
N GLU A 112 3.49 3.26 11.91
CA GLU A 112 2.40 2.41 12.40
C GLU A 112 1.64 3.05 13.56
N LYS A 113 2.37 3.57 14.55
CA LYS A 113 1.77 4.28 15.69
C LYS A 113 0.95 5.47 15.20
N ARG A 114 1.48 6.26 14.27
CA ARG A 114 0.77 7.44 13.73
C ARG A 114 -0.44 7.07 12.90
N LEU A 115 -0.37 6.01 12.10
CA LEU A 115 -1.51 5.54 11.32
C LEU A 115 -2.70 5.18 12.22
N LYS A 116 -2.46 4.50 13.33
CA LYS A 116 -3.50 4.20 14.31
C LYS A 116 -4.13 5.46 14.89
N ASN A 117 -3.33 6.44 15.29
CA ASN A 117 -3.84 7.71 15.80
C ASN A 117 -4.70 8.45 14.77
N VAL A 118 -4.26 8.49 13.51
CA VAL A 118 -5.00 9.17 12.44
C VAL A 118 -6.34 8.48 12.19
N GLU A 119 -6.42 7.16 12.33
CA GLU A 119 -7.66 6.41 12.18
C GLU A 119 -8.76 6.88 13.14
N ASP A 120 -8.37 7.11 14.40
CA ASP A 120 -9.25 7.66 15.42
C ASP A 120 -9.65 9.11 15.08
N TYR A 121 -8.71 9.92 14.58
CA TYR A 121 -8.95 11.33 14.30
C TYR A 121 -10.02 11.55 13.24
N PHE A 122 -9.88 10.93 12.06
CA PHE A 122 -10.82 11.21 10.97
C PHE A 122 -12.23 10.69 11.31
N THR A 123 -12.31 9.58 12.05
CA THR A 123 -13.59 9.01 12.47
C THR A 123 -14.32 9.96 13.41
N GLU A 124 -13.65 10.42 14.47
CA GLU A 124 -14.25 11.35 15.43
C GLU A 124 -14.61 12.71 14.80
N ILE A 125 -13.75 13.23 13.91
CA ILE A 125 -13.98 14.52 13.24
C ILE A 125 -15.21 14.44 12.33
N LEU A 126 -15.33 13.38 11.53
CA LEU A 126 -16.42 13.21 10.58
C LEU A 126 -17.71 12.70 11.23
N GLU A 127 -17.76 12.40 12.52
CA GLU A 127 -19.00 12.15 13.24
C GLU A 127 -19.73 13.44 13.64
N LYS A 128 -19.00 14.57 13.71
CA LYS A 128 -19.53 15.87 14.13
C LYS A 128 -19.75 16.77 12.91
N PRO A 129 -20.80 17.61 12.90
CA PRO A 129 -21.00 18.58 11.82
C PRO A 129 -19.92 19.66 11.86
N PHE A 130 -19.55 20.18 10.68
CA PHE A 130 -18.63 21.31 10.58
C PHE A 130 -19.35 22.65 10.65
N ASP A 131 -18.74 23.63 11.30
CA ASP A 131 -19.15 25.04 11.20
C ASP A 131 -18.53 25.69 9.96
N PHE A 132 -19.31 25.92 8.92
CA PHE A 132 -18.88 26.57 7.68
C PHE A 132 -18.94 28.11 7.72
N ASN A 133 -19.49 28.70 8.79
CA ASN A 133 -19.52 30.15 8.95
C ASN A 133 -18.20 30.69 9.53
N LYS A 134 -17.41 29.81 10.16
CA LYS A 134 -16.08 30.15 10.67
C LYS A 134 -15.10 30.39 9.51
N LYS A 135 -14.54 31.60 9.44
CA LYS A 135 -13.45 31.98 8.52
C LYS A 135 -12.15 31.32 8.95
N GLU A 136 -11.62 30.46 8.09
CA GLU A 136 -10.42 29.68 8.36
C GLU A 136 -9.66 29.44 7.06
N GLU A 137 -8.35 29.31 7.17
CA GLU A 137 -7.45 29.01 6.04
C GLU A 137 -6.83 27.62 6.19
N PHE A 138 -6.59 26.99 5.05
CA PHE A 138 -5.97 25.67 4.93
C PHE A 138 -5.03 25.66 3.73
N GLU A 139 -3.74 25.42 3.99
CA GLU A 139 -2.73 25.28 2.94
C GLU A 139 -2.95 23.97 2.17
N THR A 140 -3.20 24.10 0.86
CA THR A 140 -3.41 22.95 -0.02
C THR A 140 -2.11 22.43 -0.61
N ASP A 141 -1.07 23.25 -0.69
CA ASP A 141 0.25 22.85 -1.16
C ASP A 141 0.99 22.03 -0.09
N PRO A 142 1.35 20.76 -0.35
CA PRO A 142 2.14 19.96 0.58
C PRO A 142 3.53 20.52 0.88
N GLU A 143 4.16 21.20 -0.09
CA GLU A 143 5.53 21.70 0.04
C GLU A 143 5.60 22.85 1.06
N GLU A 144 4.60 23.74 1.04
CA GLU A 144 4.49 24.89 1.95
C GLU A 144 3.97 24.55 3.36
N ARG A 145 3.51 23.31 3.59
CA ARG A 145 3.03 22.89 4.92
C ARG A 145 4.18 22.67 5.90
N ASN A 146 3.91 22.86 7.19
CA ASN A 146 4.82 22.44 8.26
C ASN A 146 4.29 21.17 8.94
N TYR A 147 5.20 20.35 9.47
CA TYR A 147 4.80 19.23 10.33
C TYR A 147 4.11 19.75 11.60
N ALA A 148 3.12 19.01 12.07
CA ALA A 148 2.44 19.34 13.32
C ALA A 148 3.38 19.17 14.52
N TYR A 149 3.31 20.08 15.49
CA TYR A 149 4.15 20.04 16.68
C TYR A 149 3.72 18.93 17.66
N ASP A 150 2.42 18.74 17.81
CA ASP A 150 1.79 17.82 18.74
C ASP A 150 0.54 17.13 18.13
N ASP A 151 0.00 16.14 18.84
CA ASP A 151 -1.18 15.41 18.38
C ASP A 151 -2.41 16.32 18.22
N LYS A 152 -2.52 17.39 19.00
CA LYS A 152 -3.64 18.34 18.92
C LYS A 152 -3.59 19.16 17.63
N SER A 153 -2.43 19.69 17.29
CA SER A 153 -2.19 20.42 16.05
C SER A 153 -2.32 19.50 14.83
N LEU A 154 -1.87 18.24 14.92
CA LEU A 154 -2.09 17.26 13.86
C LEU A 154 -3.58 16.99 13.63
N LYS A 155 -4.34 16.76 14.71
CA LYS A 155 -5.80 16.59 14.63
C LYS A 155 -6.49 17.82 14.05
N GLU A 156 -6.00 19.02 14.34
CA GLU A 156 -6.51 20.27 13.75
C GLU A 156 -6.23 20.40 12.25
N VAL A 157 -5.04 19.98 11.78
CA VAL A 157 -4.72 19.85 10.35
C VAL A 157 -5.70 18.90 9.67
N TRP A 158 -5.93 17.73 10.26
CA TRP A 158 -6.94 16.77 9.79
C TRP A 158 -8.34 17.37 9.75
N ARG A 159 -8.75 18.11 10.79
CA ARG A 159 -10.07 18.77 10.83
C ARG A 159 -10.25 19.74 9.67
N LYS A 160 -9.27 20.62 9.43
CA LYS A 160 -9.31 21.59 8.33
C LYS A 160 -9.34 20.89 6.97
N MET A 161 -8.51 19.88 6.77
CA MET A 161 -8.45 19.11 5.53
C MET A 161 -9.79 18.40 5.25
N LEU A 162 -10.36 17.72 6.25
CA LEU A 162 -11.63 17.02 6.14
C LEU A 162 -12.81 17.97 5.95
N LYS A 163 -12.80 19.13 6.63
CA LYS A 163 -13.78 20.21 6.41
C LYS A 163 -13.73 20.71 4.97
N ASN A 164 -12.55 20.96 4.42
CA ASN A 164 -12.38 21.39 3.02
C ASN A 164 -12.91 20.32 2.04
N GLN A 165 -12.64 19.05 2.28
CA GLN A 165 -13.15 17.96 1.44
C GLN A 165 -14.68 17.80 1.54
N ALA A 166 -15.24 17.92 2.74
CA ALA A 166 -16.69 17.95 2.93
C ALA A 166 -17.31 19.14 2.21
N LEU A 167 -16.72 20.35 2.34
CA LEU A 167 -17.19 21.57 1.67
C LEU A 167 -17.23 21.41 0.15
N ARG A 168 -16.15 20.93 -0.47
CA ARG A 168 -16.08 20.68 -1.92
C ARG A 168 -17.19 19.73 -2.37
N LYS A 169 -17.53 18.75 -1.54
CA LYS A 169 -18.56 17.76 -1.85
C LYS A 169 -19.97 18.29 -1.67
N VAL A 170 -20.21 19.10 -0.64
CA VAL A 170 -21.47 19.84 -0.46
C VAL A 170 -21.68 20.78 -1.65
N HIS A 171 -20.65 21.53 -2.04
CA HIS A 171 -20.68 22.41 -3.20
C HIS A 171 -21.03 21.65 -4.49
N PHE A 172 -20.39 20.51 -4.73
CA PHE A 172 -20.74 19.63 -5.86
C PHE A 172 -22.22 19.22 -5.88
N TYR A 173 -22.79 18.87 -4.72
CA TYR A 173 -24.22 18.52 -4.66
C TYR A 173 -25.13 19.73 -4.86
N LEU A 174 -24.76 20.91 -4.34
CA LEU A 174 -25.51 22.15 -4.58
C LEU A 174 -25.54 22.49 -6.07
N GLU A 175 -24.39 22.49 -6.74
CA GLU A 175 -24.30 22.72 -8.19
C GLU A 175 -25.12 21.71 -8.99
N LYS A 176 -25.10 20.44 -8.58
CA LYS A 176 -25.91 19.40 -9.22
C LYS A 176 -27.40 19.70 -9.09
N GLN A 177 -27.88 20.04 -7.89
CA GLN A 177 -29.28 20.40 -7.68
C GLN A 177 -29.70 21.63 -8.51
N GLU A 178 -28.82 22.62 -8.66
CA GLU A 178 -29.10 23.80 -9.49
C GLU A 178 -29.23 23.45 -10.96
N LYS A 179 -28.43 22.50 -11.47
CA LYS A 179 -28.53 21.98 -12.84
C LYS A 179 -29.82 21.18 -13.03
N ASP A 180 -30.09 20.23 -12.13
CA ASP A 180 -31.29 19.38 -12.20
C ASP A 180 -32.58 20.24 -12.18
N LYS A 181 -32.60 21.31 -11.37
CA LYS A 181 -33.71 22.28 -11.33
C LYS A 181 -33.93 23.02 -12.66
N LYS A 182 -32.88 23.27 -13.45
CA LYS A 182 -33.01 23.91 -14.77
C LYS A 182 -33.57 22.95 -15.82
N GLU A 183 -33.41 21.65 -15.62
CA GLU A 183 -33.85 20.61 -16.56
C GLU A 183 -35.24 20.04 -16.24
N SER A 184 -35.67 20.08 -14.97
CA SER A 184 -37.01 19.62 -14.56
C SER A 184 -37.55 20.35 -13.33
N ASP A 185 -38.83 20.74 -13.37
CA ASP A 185 -39.54 21.42 -12.27
C ASP A 185 -39.93 20.48 -11.11
N THR A 186 -39.72 19.17 -11.23
CA THR A 186 -40.12 18.17 -10.22
C THR A 186 -38.99 17.76 -9.26
N VAL A 187 -37.83 18.41 -9.31
CA VAL A 187 -36.65 18.01 -8.52
C VAL A 187 -36.80 18.41 -7.06
N LYS A 188 -36.70 17.42 -6.16
CA LYS A 188 -36.66 17.63 -4.71
C LYS A 188 -35.33 18.26 -4.30
N ILE A 189 -35.37 19.49 -3.81
CA ILE A 189 -34.20 20.20 -3.29
C ILE A 189 -33.89 19.70 -1.87
N GLU A 190 -32.70 19.14 -1.66
CA GLU A 190 -32.23 18.73 -0.34
C GLU A 190 -31.69 19.94 0.44
N SER A 191 -31.87 19.97 1.76
CA SER A 191 -31.38 21.07 2.60
C SER A 191 -29.86 21.02 2.77
N PHE A 192 -29.23 22.16 3.06
CA PHE A 192 -27.78 22.23 3.30
C PHE A 192 -27.34 21.25 4.41
N SER A 193 -28.08 21.18 5.51
CA SER A 193 -27.79 20.26 6.62
C SER A 193 -27.78 18.79 6.17
N PHE A 194 -28.74 18.40 5.34
CA PHE A 194 -28.79 17.05 4.78
C PHE A 194 -27.61 16.77 3.83
N LEU A 195 -27.28 17.73 2.96
CA LEU A 195 -26.15 17.63 2.05
C LEU A 195 -24.80 17.59 2.78
N GLU A 196 -24.66 18.32 3.89
CA GLU A 196 -23.50 18.26 4.78
C GLU A 196 -23.34 16.85 5.34
N GLU A 197 -24.38 16.29 5.94
CA GLU A 197 -24.33 14.98 6.56
C GLU A 197 -24.02 13.89 5.53
N LYS A 198 -24.66 13.96 4.35
CA LYS A 198 -24.43 13.06 3.21
C LYS A 198 -22.98 13.17 2.70
N SER A 199 -22.46 14.39 2.61
CA SER A 199 -21.07 14.66 2.20
C SER A 199 -20.08 14.07 3.19
N ARG A 200 -20.30 14.33 4.48
CA ARG A 200 -19.47 13.86 5.59
C ARG A 200 -19.46 12.33 5.69
N LYS A 201 -20.62 11.67 5.59
CA LYS A 201 -20.73 10.20 5.51
C LYS A 201 -19.98 9.62 4.30
N LYS A 202 -20.07 10.28 3.15
CA LYS A 202 -19.35 9.82 1.95
C LYS A 202 -17.83 10.02 2.08
N VAL A 203 -17.38 11.14 2.66
CA VAL A 203 -15.96 11.36 2.98
C VAL A 203 -15.47 10.30 3.98
N LEU A 204 -16.25 10.03 5.03
CA LEU A 204 -15.92 8.99 6.03
C LEU A 204 -15.75 7.62 5.39
N LYS A 205 -16.68 7.21 4.51
CA LYS A 205 -16.55 5.97 3.76
C LYS A 205 -15.26 5.94 2.94
N THR A 206 -14.96 7.02 2.20
CA THR A 206 -13.73 7.10 1.40
C THR A 206 -12.45 6.96 2.24
N TYR A 207 -12.39 7.57 3.42
CA TYR A 207 -11.23 7.41 4.30
C TYR A 207 -11.15 6.02 4.94
N LYS A 208 -12.28 5.44 5.37
CA LYS A 208 -12.30 4.06 5.87
C LYS A 208 -11.80 3.07 4.82
N ASP A 209 -12.25 3.22 3.58
CA ASP A 209 -11.79 2.37 2.47
C ASP A 209 -10.30 2.57 2.18
N TRP A 210 -9.81 3.81 2.23
CA TRP A 210 -8.39 4.12 2.06
C TRP A 210 -7.54 3.53 3.19
N PHE A 211 -7.96 3.69 4.46
CA PHE A 211 -7.29 3.12 5.62
C PHE A 211 -7.29 1.59 5.61
N LYS A 212 -8.40 0.97 5.22
CA LYS A 212 -8.48 -0.49 5.04
C LYS A 212 -7.38 -0.98 4.07
N ARG A 213 -7.20 -0.31 2.93
CA ARG A 213 -6.12 -0.64 1.97
C ARG A 213 -4.73 -0.38 2.55
N MET A 214 -4.55 0.71 3.29
CA MET A 214 -3.27 1.01 3.94
C MET A 214 -2.90 -0.02 5.02
N ASN A 215 -3.87 -0.54 5.75
CA ASN A 215 -3.68 -1.57 6.78
C ASN A 215 -3.44 -2.97 6.20
N GLN A 216 -3.77 -3.19 4.91
CA GLN A 216 -3.42 -4.41 4.18
C GLN A 216 -1.97 -4.40 3.66
N LEU A 217 -1.25 -3.27 3.77
CA LEU A 217 0.16 -3.21 3.41
C LEU A 217 0.99 -3.93 4.46
N GLU A 218 1.81 -4.87 4.02
CA GLU A 218 2.69 -5.61 4.90
C GLU A 218 4.00 -4.84 5.14
N LYS A 219 4.72 -5.22 6.21
CA LYS A 219 6.05 -4.67 6.51
C LYS A 219 7.02 -4.77 5.33
N LYS A 220 7.00 -5.91 4.61
CA LYS A 220 7.78 -6.13 3.39
C LYS A 220 7.51 -5.09 2.30
N ASP A 221 6.26 -4.61 2.17
CA ASP A 221 5.90 -3.63 1.13
C ASP A 221 6.52 -2.27 1.45
N ARG A 222 6.53 -1.88 2.73
CA ARG A 222 7.22 -0.66 3.20
C ARG A 222 8.74 -0.79 3.11
N PHE A 223 9.27 -1.99 3.34
CA PHE A 223 10.69 -2.25 3.15
C PHE A 223 11.11 -2.13 1.67
N ASN A 224 10.28 -2.62 0.74
CA ASN A 224 10.51 -2.42 -0.69
C ASN A 224 10.51 -0.93 -1.07
N LEU A 225 9.61 -0.12 -0.48
CA LEU A 225 9.62 1.33 -0.64
C LEU A 225 10.94 1.95 -0.15
N TYR A 226 11.45 1.50 1.00
CA TYR A 226 12.75 1.95 1.53
C TYR A 226 13.90 1.58 0.58
N LEU A 227 13.95 0.35 0.06
CA LEU A 227 14.91 -0.06 -0.96
C LEU A 227 14.83 0.82 -2.21
N ASN A 228 13.63 1.12 -2.68
CA ASN A 228 13.43 2.02 -3.83
C ASN A 228 13.90 3.46 -3.55
N CYS A 229 13.79 3.94 -2.30
CA CYS A 229 14.37 5.24 -1.93
C CYS A 229 15.91 5.22 -2.03
N ILE A 230 16.55 4.10 -1.65
CA ILE A 230 17.99 3.92 -1.80
C ILE A 230 18.37 3.90 -3.28
N THR A 231 17.67 3.11 -4.11
CA THR A 231 18.00 3.01 -5.54
C THR A 231 17.76 4.32 -6.30
N ASN A 232 16.73 5.09 -5.95
CA ASN A 232 16.41 6.37 -6.59
C ASN A 232 17.51 7.42 -6.38
N VAL A 233 18.23 7.37 -5.26
CA VAL A 233 19.38 8.25 -5.00
C VAL A 233 20.57 7.96 -5.93
N PHE A 234 20.69 6.73 -6.44
CA PHE A 234 21.64 6.42 -7.50
C PHE A 234 21.23 7.07 -8.82
N ASP A 235 19.99 6.83 -9.25
CA ASP A 235 19.43 7.42 -10.47
C ASP A 235 17.89 7.33 -10.47
N PRO A 236 17.16 8.32 -11.02
CA PRO A 236 15.69 8.31 -11.09
C PRO A 236 15.08 7.13 -11.87
N HIS A 237 15.87 6.43 -12.70
CA HIS A 237 15.43 5.26 -13.46
C HIS A 237 15.86 3.93 -12.84
N THR A 238 16.57 3.94 -11.72
CA THR A 238 17.00 2.73 -11.00
C THR A 238 15.97 2.36 -9.94
N ASN A 239 15.31 1.22 -10.15
CA ASN A 239 14.26 0.71 -9.27
C ASN A 239 14.51 -0.74 -8.87
N TYR A 240 14.17 -1.07 -7.63
CA TYR A 240 14.07 -2.43 -7.14
C TYR A 240 12.64 -2.97 -7.33
N TYR A 241 12.52 -4.07 -8.05
CA TYR A 241 11.25 -4.75 -8.26
C TYR A 241 11.13 -5.99 -7.35
N PRO A 242 10.20 -6.02 -6.38
CA PRO A 242 9.86 -7.25 -5.70
C PRO A 242 9.26 -8.26 -6.70
N PRO A 243 9.25 -9.58 -6.41
CA PRO A 243 8.87 -10.61 -7.37
C PRO A 243 7.53 -10.36 -8.10
N ARG A 244 6.54 -9.81 -7.38
CA ARG A 244 5.22 -9.47 -7.94
C ARG A 244 5.28 -8.33 -8.95
N GLU A 245 6.01 -7.27 -8.63
CA GLU A 245 6.16 -6.13 -9.52
C GLU A 245 7.06 -6.47 -10.71
N LYS A 246 8.08 -7.31 -10.50
CA LYS A 246 8.91 -7.86 -11.58
C LYS A 246 8.06 -8.63 -12.58
N GLU A 247 7.19 -9.51 -12.12
CA GLU A 247 6.29 -10.25 -13.02
C GLU A 247 5.40 -9.29 -13.83
N ASN A 248 4.84 -8.25 -13.19
CA ASN A 248 4.05 -7.23 -13.88
C ASN A 248 4.88 -6.44 -14.91
N PHE A 249 6.14 -6.15 -14.61
CA PHE A 249 7.08 -5.51 -15.54
C PHE A 249 7.42 -6.42 -16.72
N ASP A 250 7.69 -7.70 -16.48
CA ASP A 250 7.98 -8.66 -17.55
C ASP A 250 6.77 -8.87 -18.47
N ILE A 251 5.56 -8.87 -17.91
CA ILE A 251 4.29 -8.90 -18.68
C ILE A 251 4.13 -7.64 -19.54
N SER A 252 4.38 -6.45 -18.98
CA SER A 252 4.22 -5.20 -19.71
C SER A 252 5.24 -5.08 -20.85
N MET A 253 6.46 -5.58 -20.64
CA MET A 253 7.53 -5.59 -21.64
C MET A 253 7.29 -6.65 -22.73
N SER A 254 6.87 -7.87 -22.36
CA SER A 254 6.62 -8.94 -23.33
C SER A 254 5.30 -8.78 -24.09
N GLY A 255 4.35 -8.03 -23.54
CA GLY A 255 2.97 -7.94 -24.04
C GLY A 255 2.19 -9.26 -23.91
N GLN A 256 2.77 -10.26 -23.23
CA GLN A 256 2.17 -11.58 -23.06
C GLN A 256 1.59 -11.67 -21.65
N LEU A 257 0.27 -11.59 -21.57
CA LEU A 257 -0.48 -11.83 -20.34
C LEU A 257 -0.90 -13.30 -20.29
N GLU A 258 -0.41 -14.04 -19.30
CA GLU A 258 -0.97 -15.35 -18.93
C GLU A 258 -2.06 -15.17 -17.86
N GLY A 259 -3.28 -15.58 -18.17
CA GLY A 259 -4.41 -15.52 -17.25
C GLY A 259 -5.77 -15.51 -17.95
N ILE A 260 -6.83 -15.22 -17.20
CA ILE A 260 -8.21 -15.22 -17.72
C ILE A 260 -8.48 -14.10 -18.74
N GLY A 261 -7.66 -13.05 -18.72
CA GLY A 261 -7.76 -11.89 -19.62
C GLY A 261 -8.95 -10.98 -19.29
N ALA A 262 -9.02 -10.55 -18.03
CA ALA A 262 -9.96 -9.57 -17.52
C ALA A 262 -9.23 -8.49 -16.69
N THR A 263 -9.71 -7.25 -16.78
CA THR A 263 -9.27 -6.14 -15.93
C THR A 263 -10.11 -6.13 -14.67
N LEU A 264 -9.45 -6.30 -13.52
CA LEU A 264 -10.09 -6.38 -12.21
C LEU A 264 -9.90 -5.08 -11.43
N GLN A 265 -10.88 -4.74 -10.59
CA GLN A 265 -10.82 -3.61 -9.69
C GLN A 265 -11.44 -3.99 -8.34
N SER A 266 -10.80 -3.59 -7.25
CA SER A 266 -11.41 -3.73 -5.92
C SER A 266 -12.44 -2.61 -5.71
N SER A 267 -13.67 -2.99 -5.33
CA SER A 267 -14.77 -2.07 -5.02
C SER A 267 -15.59 -2.63 -3.86
N ASP A 268 -15.73 -1.84 -2.79
CA ASP A 268 -16.54 -2.20 -1.61
C ASP A 268 -16.20 -3.57 -0.99
N GLY A 269 -14.93 -3.97 -1.04
CA GLY A 269 -14.47 -5.27 -0.53
C GLY A 269 -14.61 -6.43 -1.52
N TYR A 270 -15.26 -6.22 -2.67
CA TYR A 270 -15.37 -7.22 -3.72
C TYR A 270 -14.38 -6.93 -4.85
N ILE A 271 -14.03 -7.97 -5.61
CA ILE A 271 -13.25 -7.83 -6.84
C ILE A 271 -14.22 -7.82 -8.00
N LYS A 272 -14.27 -6.70 -8.71
CA LYS A 272 -15.19 -6.46 -9.82
C LYS A 272 -14.45 -6.57 -11.14
N ILE A 273 -15.09 -7.22 -12.10
CA ILE A 273 -14.64 -7.23 -13.50
C ILE A 273 -15.05 -5.92 -14.16
N VAL A 274 -14.07 -5.10 -14.53
CA VAL A 274 -14.29 -3.80 -15.22
C VAL A 274 -14.34 -3.98 -16.73
N ARG A 275 -13.50 -4.87 -17.25
CA ARG A 275 -13.39 -5.10 -18.69
C ARG A 275 -12.90 -6.51 -18.97
N ILE A 276 -13.44 -7.12 -20.01
CA ILE A 276 -12.95 -8.40 -20.55
C ILE A 276 -12.21 -8.10 -21.85
N ILE A 277 -11.02 -8.68 -22.00
CA ILE A 277 -10.19 -8.51 -23.19
C ILE A 277 -10.75 -9.38 -24.31
N THR A 278 -11.04 -8.81 -25.47
CA THR A 278 -11.55 -9.57 -26.61
C THR A 278 -10.55 -10.64 -27.05
N GLY A 279 -11.04 -11.86 -27.27
CA GLY A 279 -10.19 -13.01 -27.63
C GLY A 279 -9.54 -13.73 -26.45
N SER A 280 -9.72 -13.24 -25.22
CA SER A 280 -9.25 -13.92 -24.00
C SER A 280 -10.05 -15.19 -23.67
N PRO A 281 -9.54 -16.07 -22.78
CA PRO A 281 -10.30 -17.20 -22.26
C PRO A 281 -11.67 -16.81 -21.68
N SER A 282 -11.73 -15.76 -20.83
CA SER A 282 -13.01 -15.27 -20.28
C SER A 282 -13.99 -14.80 -21.36
N TRP A 283 -13.48 -14.20 -22.44
CA TRP A 283 -14.34 -13.78 -23.56
C TRP A 283 -14.90 -14.97 -24.35
N LYS A 284 -14.08 -16.01 -24.57
CA LYS A 284 -14.48 -17.23 -25.29
C LYS A 284 -15.49 -18.07 -24.50
N GLN A 285 -15.36 -18.12 -23.17
CA GLN A 285 -16.30 -18.81 -22.30
C GLN A 285 -17.65 -18.08 -22.23
N GLY A 286 -17.63 -16.74 -22.17
CA GLY A 286 -18.84 -15.90 -22.22
C GLY A 286 -19.70 -15.88 -20.95
N GLU A 287 -19.31 -16.63 -19.91
CA GLU A 287 -20.01 -16.65 -18.61
C GLU A 287 -19.73 -15.39 -17.80
N LEU A 288 -18.48 -14.90 -17.84
CA LEU A 288 -18.07 -13.67 -17.17
C LEU A 288 -18.51 -12.45 -17.96
N LYS A 289 -19.07 -11.45 -17.28
CA LYS A 289 -19.50 -10.18 -17.86
C LYS A 289 -18.90 -8.99 -17.11
N ASN A 290 -18.90 -7.84 -17.81
CA ASN A 290 -18.55 -6.58 -17.18
C ASN A 290 -19.58 -6.26 -16.08
N GLY A 291 -19.10 -6.02 -14.87
CA GLY A 291 -19.95 -5.75 -13.72
C GLY A 291 -19.95 -6.88 -12.67
N ASP A 292 -19.55 -8.08 -13.06
CA ASP A 292 -19.60 -9.25 -12.19
C ASP A 292 -18.60 -9.16 -11.03
N LEU A 293 -18.97 -9.79 -9.92
CA LEU A 293 -18.21 -9.80 -8.68
C LEU A 293 -17.61 -11.21 -8.47
N ILE A 294 -16.29 -11.27 -8.32
CA ILE A 294 -15.57 -12.50 -7.99
C ILE A 294 -15.57 -12.63 -6.48
N THR A 295 -16.16 -13.71 -5.97
CA THR A 295 -16.26 -14.01 -4.54
C THR A 295 -15.34 -15.12 -4.10
N LYS A 296 -15.09 -16.10 -4.97
CA LYS A 296 -14.20 -17.24 -4.72
C LYS A 296 -13.36 -17.52 -5.96
N VAL A 297 -12.19 -18.08 -5.73
CA VAL A 297 -11.26 -18.51 -6.78
C VAL A 297 -10.68 -19.87 -6.39
N ALA A 298 -10.68 -20.83 -7.31
CA ALA A 298 -10.01 -22.10 -7.17
C ALA A 298 -9.04 -22.35 -8.34
N GLN A 299 -7.87 -22.93 -8.04
CA GLN A 299 -6.93 -23.40 -9.06
C GLN A 299 -7.20 -24.88 -9.32
N ALA A 300 -7.71 -25.20 -10.51
CA ALA A 300 -8.17 -26.55 -10.89
C ALA A 300 -9.06 -27.18 -9.80
N ASP A 301 -8.75 -28.39 -9.34
CA ASP A 301 -9.48 -29.12 -8.28
C ASP A 301 -9.15 -28.65 -6.85
N GLY A 302 -8.51 -27.49 -6.70
CA GLY A 302 -8.15 -26.92 -5.40
C GLY A 302 -9.36 -26.48 -4.58
N GLU A 303 -9.16 -26.31 -3.26
CA GLU A 303 -10.20 -25.75 -2.40
C GLU A 303 -10.51 -24.30 -2.80
N PRO A 304 -11.79 -23.93 -2.98
CA PRO A 304 -12.17 -22.55 -3.30
C PRO A 304 -11.77 -21.59 -2.17
N VAL A 305 -10.92 -20.62 -2.51
CA VAL A 305 -10.49 -19.57 -1.58
C VAL A 305 -11.44 -18.39 -1.71
N ASP A 306 -11.97 -17.93 -0.57
CA ASP A 306 -12.76 -16.70 -0.50
C ASP A 306 -11.86 -15.48 -0.71
N VAL A 307 -12.20 -14.65 -1.69
CA VAL A 307 -11.45 -13.43 -2.06
C VAL A 307 -12.15 -12.15 -1.63
N ILE A 308 -13.25 -12.24 -0.88
CA ILE A 308 -13.91 -11.08 -0.28
C ILE A 308 -12.95 -10.42 0.71
N ASP A 309 -12.82 -9.10 0.61
CA ASP A 309 -11.90 -8.26 1.38
C ASP A 309 -10.41 -8.58 1.22
N MET A 310 -10.06 -9.45 0.27
CA MET A 310 -8.68 -9.72 -0.09
C MET A 310 -8.08 -8.52 -0.82
N ARG A 311 -6.76 -8.33 -0.67
CA ARG A 311 -6.01 -7.34 -1.45
C ARG A 311 -6.10 -7.71 -2.93
N LEU A 312 -6.29 -6.71 -3.78
CA LEU A 312 -6.45 -6.91 -5.22
C LEU A 312 -5.28 -7.72 -5.80
N ASP A 313 -4.05 -7.41 -5.40
CA ASP A 313 -2.85 -8.11 -5.90
C ASP A 313 -2.85 -9.60 -5.52
N ASP A 314 -3.23 -9.93 -4.29
CA ASP A 314 -3.25 -11.31 -3.80
C ASP A 314 -4.30 -12.13 -4.56
N ALA A 315 -5.48 -11.56 -4.78
CA ALA A 315 -6.49 -12.22 -5.57
C ALA A 315 -6.12 -12.32 -7.05
N VAL A 316 -5.43 -11.32 -7.60
CA VAL A 316 -4.88 -11.39 -8.96
C VAL A 316 -3.87 -12.54 -9.06
N GLN A 317 -3.04 -12.78 -8.05
CA GLN A 317 -2.14 -13.95 -8.04
C GLN A 317 -2.90 -15.28 -8.01
N LEU A 318 -4.03 -15.36 -7.32
CA LEU A 318 -4.88 -16.55 -7.30
C LEU A 318 -5.63 -16.75 -8.63
N ILE A 319 -5.97 -15.67 -9.34
CA ILE A 319 -6.68 -15.73 -10.63
C ILE A 319 -5.70 -16.00 -11.78
N ARG A 320 -4.44 -15.59 -11.63
CA ARG A 320 -3.39 -15.91 -12.58
C ARG A 320 -2.98 -17.37 -12.44
N GLY A 321 -2.77 -18.01 -13.57
CA GLY A 321 -2.33 -19.39 -13.68
C GLY A 321 -1.42 -19.52 -14.89
N LYS A 322 -0.52 -20.50 -14.85
CA LYS A 322 0.32 -20.80 -16.01
C LYS A 322 -0.57 -21.15 -17.19
N LYS A 323 -0.13 -20.82 -18.40
CA LYS A 323 -0.85 -21.22 -19.61
C LYS A 323 -1.22 -22.73 -19.57
N GLY A 324 -2.53 -23.01 -19.67
CA GLY A 324 -3.07 -24.36 -19.67
C GLY A 324 -3.58 -24.87 -18.30
N THR A 325 -3.41 -24.09 -17.22
CA THR A 325 -4.10 -24.39 -15.95
C THR A 325 -5.51 -23.85 -15.97
N GLU A 326 -6.45 -24.61 -15.41
CA GLU A 326 -7.84 -24.20 -15.22
C GLU A 326 -7.99 -23.42 -13.91
N VAL A 327 -8.79 -22.35 -13.94
CA VAL A 327 -9.12 -21.53 -12.79
C VAL A 327 -10.64 -21.41 -12.76
N ILE A 328 -11.25 -21.74 -11.61
CA ILE A 328 -12.70 -21.78 -11.38
C ILE A 328 -13.13 -20.61 -10.51
#